data_AF-A0A8E2EN52-F1
#
_entry.id   AF-A0A8E2EN52-F1
#
_cell.length_a   1.000
_cell.length_b   1.000
_cell.length_c   1.000
_cell.angle_alpha   90.00
_cell.angle_beta   90.00
_cell.angle_gamma   90.00
#
_symmetry.space_group_name_H-M   'P 1'
#
loop_
_entity.id
_entity.type
_entity.pdbx_description
1 polymer ?
#
loop_
_entity_poly.entity_id
_entity_poly.type
_entity_poly.pdbx_seq_one_letter_code
_entity_poly.pdbx_strand_id
1 'polypeptide(L)'
;MSWNISAASEEWLKDFVSRMKSQNGVLDGPIGGGSVVQLSDNMVVKYGLGVTAQEAATQDFAYQHANHSIVRIPRVYRFFVDKSTGLPYGYLFMEYLRGWGLDHLDLNIHTDIIPRVASIISHLGSISSNSQASPGPVGGGKPQGYLWSDYGTCTIFRSIEDMNTWLNKRLALHGKSIDLTSQRLVFCHLDLCRRNMIMLRDRSIGLIDFGHAGFFPRFFEIVSLEYLNPYDPNYTGPLRAAATQQLHLNEEEKGLIELMHQVVSVNLRFIHFSGEEYAHTHSPPEVIPPPNAKPPTPPRPPTPSSSRSPPPPPPPPKSDRQPPTSITPPPPPPAQLRSSIGQRA
;
A
#
# COMPACT_ATOMS: atom_id res chain seq x y z
N MET A 1 -6.49 -26.33 7.42
CA MET A 1 -7.69 -25.79 8.08
C MET A 1 -7.99 -24.44 7.45
N SER A 2 -9.15 -24.25 6.82
CA SER A 2 -9.58 -22.93 6.36
C SER A 2 -10.19 -22.19 7.55
N TRP A 3 -9.43 -21.28 8.16
CA TRP A 3 -9.93 -20.47 9.27
C TRP A 3 -10.96 -19.47 8.73
N ASN A 4 -12.17 -19.46 9.29
CA ASN A 4 -13.18 -18.48 8.91
C ASN A 4 -12.92 -17.15 9.64
N ILE A 5 -11.93 -16.40 9.17
CA ILE A 5 -11.53 -15.10 9.72
C ILE A 5 -12.70 -14.10 9.71
N SER A 6 -13.58 -14.20 8.73
CA SER A 6 -14.79 -13.38 8.66
C SER A 6 -15.79 -13.64 9.80
N ALA A 7 -15.82 -14.84 10.39
CA ALA A 7 -16.78 -15.20 11.45
C ALA A 7 -16.18 -15.28 12.86
N ALA A 8 -14.85 -15.30 12.99
CA ALA A 8 -14.18 -15.35 14.30
C ALA A 8 -14.43 -14.06 15.12
N SER A 9 -14.41 -14.15 16.45
CA SER A 9 -14.47 -12.95 17.30
C SER A 9 -13.17 -12.15 17.23
N GLU A 10 -13.24 -10.83 17.40
CA GLU A 10 -12.05 -9.96 17.38
C GLU A 10 -11.09 -10.30 18.52
N GLU A 11 -11.60 -10.63 19.71
CA GLU A 11 -10.77 -11.10 20.83
C GLU A 11 -9.99 -12.37 20.48
N TRP A 12 -10.65 -13.35 19.87
CA TRP A 12 -9.96 -14.57 19.44
C TRP A 12 -8.93 -14.28 18.35
N LEU A 13 -9.23 -13.39 17.41
CA LEU A 13 -8.29 -12.98 16.36
C LEU A 13 -7.07 -12.28 16.96
N LYS A 14 -7.24 -11.37 17.92
CA LYS A 14 -6.13 -10.71 18.62
C LYS A 14 -5.24 -11.72 19.34
N ASP A 15 -5.84 -12.65 20.08
CA ASP A 15 -5.11 -13.74 20.73
C ASP A 15 -4.35 -14.61 19.72
N PHE A 16 -4.99 -14.91 18.58
CA PHE A 16 -4.36 -15.67 17.51
C PHE A 16 -3.15 -14.94 16.93
N VAL A 17 -3.27 -13.65 16.61
CA VAL A 17 -2.16 -12.82 16.12
C VAL A 17 -1.01 -12.78 17.14
N SER A 18 -1.31 -12.60 18.42
CA SER A 18 -0.31 -12.60 19.50
C SER A 18 0.46 -13.93 19.58
N ARG A 19 -0.24 -15.06 19.50
CA ARG A 19 0.37 -16.40 19.46
C ARG A 19 1.26 -16.58 18.24
N MET A 20 0.76 -16.23 17.06
CA MET A 20 1.52 -16.38 15.80
C MET A 20 2.75 -15.47 15.79
N LYS A 21 2.65 -14.24 16.31
CA LYS A 21 3.81 -13.35 16.46
C LYS A 21 4.87 -13.95 17.39
N SER A 22 4.45 -14.56 18.50
CA SER A 22 5.38 -15.20 19.43
C SER A 22 6.06 -16.44 18.85
N GLN A 23 5.36 -17.18 17.96
CA GLN A 23 5.87 -18.40 17.35
C GLN A 23 6.72 -18.13 16.09
N ASN A 24 6.25 -17.24 15.21
CA ASN A 24 6.83 -17.00 13.89
C ASN A 24 7.67 -15.72 13.82
N GLY A 25 7.57 -14.85 14.82
CA GLY A 25 8.14 -13.51 14.78
C GLY A 25 7.32 -12.54 13.93
N VAL A 26 7.95 -11.41 13.59
CA VAL A 26 7.42 -10.37 12.69
C VAL A 26 8.10 -10.52 11.34
N LEU A 27 7.33 -10.57 10.26
CA LEU A 27 7.85 -10.63 8.89
C LEU A 27 8.44 -9.29 8.46
N ASP A 28 7.72 -8.20 8.75
CA ASP A 28 8.08 -6.85 8.32
C ASP A 28 7.42 -5.80 9.23
N GLY A 29 7.90 -4.56 9.19
CA GLY A 29 7.35 -3.41 9.90
C GLY A 29 8.31 -2.78 10.91
N PRO A 30 8.22 -1.45 11.11
CA PRO A 30 9.08 -0.74 12.06
C PRO A 30 8.74 -1.09 13.51
N ILE A 31 9.75 -1.03 14.36
CA ILE A 31 9.57 -1.17 15.82
C ILE A 31 8.60 -0.09 16.31
N GLY A 32 7.45 -0.50 16.84
CA GLY A 32 6.43 0.41 17.38
C GLY A 32 5.38 0.91 16.37
N GLY A 33 5.47 0.52 15.09
CA GLY A 33 4.45 0.82 14.07
C GLY A 33 3.66 -0.41 13.61
N GLY A 34 3.06 -0.32 12.42
CA GLY A 34 2.38 -1.45 11.77
C GLY A 34 3.35 -2.62 11.55
N SER A 35 3.06 -3.77 12.14
CA SER A 35 3.81 -5.02 12.01
C SER A 35 3.05 -6.01 11.11
N VAL A 36 3.78 -6.75 10.28
CA VAL A 36 3.24 -7.84 9.46
C VAL A 36 3.60 -9.17 10.10
N VAL A 37 2.60 -10.01 10.38
CA VAL A 37 2.77 -11.33 11.00
C VAL A 37 2.16 -12.39 10.10
N GLN A 38 2.93 -13.44 9.82
CA GLN A 38 2.42 -14.60 9.09
C GLN A 38 1.54 -15.46 9.99
N LEU A 39 0.30 -15.68 9.55
CA LEU A 39 -0.68 -16.48 10.28
C LEU A 39 -0.80 -17.92 9.75
N SER A 40 -0.55 -18.11 8.45
CA SER A 40 -0.52 -19.41 7.78
C SER A 40 0.26 -19.34 6.47
N ASP A 41 0.31 -20.44 5.72
CA ASP A 41 0.96 -20.50 4.42
C ASP A 41 0.38 -19.55 3.36
N ASN A 42 -0.83 -19.03 3.59
CA ASN A 42 -1.61 -18.21 2.65
C ASN A 42 -2.21 -16.94 3.29
N MET A 43 -1.83 -16.59 4.53
CA MET A 43 -2.41 -15.45 5.22
C MET A 43 -1.39 -14.72 6.09
N VAL A 44 -1.48 -13.39 6.04
CA VAL A 44 -0.80 -12.47 6.94
C VAL A 44 -1.81 -11.54 7.59
N VAL A 45 -1.37 -10.92 8.68
CA VAL A 45 -2.02 -9.73 9.23
C VAL A 45 -1.02 -8.59 9.26
N LYS A 46 -1.42 -7.42 8.76
CA LYS A 46 -0.77 -6.15 9.08
C LYS A 46 -1.53 -5.56 10.26
N TYR A 47 -0.87 -5.31 11.38
CA TYR A 47 -1.53 -4.79 12.57
C TYR A 47 -0.66 -3.80 13.32
N GLY A 48 -1.28 -2.77 13.91
CA GLY A 48 -0.57 -1.74 14.66
C GLY A 48 -1.17 -0.35 14.52
N LEU A 49 -0.44 0.62 15.04
CA LEU A 49 -0.71 2.04 14.81
C LEU A 49 -0.51 2.36 13.32
N GLY A 50 -1.43 3.14 12.75
CA GLY A 50 -1.37 3.56 11.35
C GLY A 50 -1.92 2.55 10.33
N VAL A 51 -2.34 1.36 10.75
CA VAL A 51 -3.10 0.45 9.87
C VAL A 51 -4.56 0.94 9.83
N THR A 52 -5.04 1.32 8.65
CA THR A 52 -6.28 2.08 8.51
C THR A 52 -7.37 1.34 7.73
N ALA A 53 -8.61 1.75 7.94
CA ALA A 53 -9.74 1.29 7.12
C ALA A 53 -9.56 1.71 5.65
N GLN A 54 -8.93 2.85 5.43
CA GLN A 54 -8.60 3.42 4.13
C GLN A 54 -7.64 2.53 3.34
N GLU A 55 -6.57 2.07 3.98
CA GLU A 55 -5.63 1.12 3.37
C GLU A 55 -6.37 -0.16 2.96
N ALA A 56 -7.20 -0.72 3.87
CA ALA A 56 -7.97 -1.92 3.59
C ALA A 56 -8.96 -1.72 2.43
N ALA A 57 -9.70 -0.62 2.41
CA ALA A 57 -10.66 -0.30 1.35
C ALA A 57 -9.98 -0.03 0.00
N THR A 58 -8.83 0.63 0.01
CA THR A 58 -8.05 0.94 -1.19
C THR A 58 -7.42 -0.31 -1.79
N GLN A 59 -6.88 -1.20 -0.94
CA GLN A 59 -6.39 -2.50 -1.39
C GLN A 59 -7.51 -3.39 -1.95
N ASP A 60 -8.67 -3.44 -1.28
CA ASP A 60 -9.81 -4.23 -1.77
C ASP A 60 -10.34 -3.70 -3.11
N PHE A 61 -10.40 -2.37 -3.27
CA PHE A 61 -10.72 -1.74 -4.55
C PHE A 61 -9.71 -2.13 -5.64
N ALA A 62 -8.41 -2.04 -5.35
CA ALA A 62 -7.37 -2.44 -6.30
C ALA A 62 -7.48 -3.93 -6.67
N TYR A 63 -7.76 -4.79 -5.69
CA TYR A 63 -8.00 -6.22 -5.92
C TYR A 63 -9.18 -6.45 -6.88
N GLN A 64 -10.26 -5.68 -6.76
CA GLN A 64 -11.45 -5.87 -7.60
C GLN A 64 -11.26 -5.33 -9.03
N HIS A 65 -10.47 -4.27 -9.22
CA HIS A 65 -10.42 -3.54 -10.49
C HIS A 65 -9.12 -3.75 -11.28
N ALA A 66 -8.04 -4.20 -10.64
CA ALA A 66 -6.80 -4.49 -11.34
C ALA A 66 -6.88 -5.77 -12.16
N ASN A 67 -6.23 -5.77 -13.32
CA ASN A 67 -6.03 -6.99 -14.10
C ASN A 67 -4.92 -7.81 -13.44
N HIS A 68 -5.32 -8.92 -12.81
CA HIS A 68 -4.42 -9.81 -12.08
C HIS A 68 -3.39 -10.56 -12.94
N SER A 69 -3.51 -10.52 -14.26
CA SER A 69 -2.45 -10.99 -15.17
C SER A 69 -1.30 -9.99 -15.32
N ILE A 70 -1.55 -8.70 -15.03
CA ILE A 70 -0.54 -7.63 -15.05
C ILE A 70 0.11 -7.50 -13.67
N VAL A 71 -0.73 -7.40 -12.62
CA VAL A 71 -0.28 -7.25 -11.23
C VAL A 71 -1.20 -7.99 -10.27
N ARG A 72 -0.64 -8.84 -9.41
CA ARG A 72 -1.38 -9.54 -8.37
C ARG A 72 -1.55 -8.62 -7.17
N ILE A 73 -2.79 -8.46 -6.71
CA ILE A 73 -3.08 -7.74 -5.46
C ILE A 73 -3.50 -8.78 -4.42
N PRO A 74 -3.03 -8.74 -3.16
CA PRO A 74 -3.50 -9.64 -2.13
C PRO A 74 -4.96 -9.35 -1.77
N ARG A 75 -5.78 -10.41 -1.69
CA ARG A 75 -7.17 -10.27 -1.24
C ARG A 75 -7.23 -9.82 0.22
N VAL A 76 -8.06 -8.82 0.52
CA VAL A 76 -8.43 -8.46 1.90
C VAL A 76 -9.45 -9.47 2.43
N TYR A 77 -9.19 -10.02 3.61
CA TYR A 77 -10.10 -10.95 4.28
C TYR A 77 -10.95 -10.27 5.34
N ARG A 78 -10.34 -9.38 6.13
CA ARG A 78 -11.03 -8.64 7.19
C ARG A 78 -10.21 -7.45 7.66
N PHE A 79 -10.89 -6.36 8.01
CA PHE A 79 -10.33 -5.26 8.77
C PHE A 79 -11.15 -4.99 10.03
N PHE A 80 -10.50 -4.64 11.14
CA PHE A 80 -11.14 -4.04 12.32
C PHE A 80 -10.16 -3.16 13.10
N VAL A 81 -10.68 -2.36 14.04
CA VAL A 81 -9.89 -1.49 14.92
C VAL A 81 -10.15 -1.85 16.37
N ASP A 82 -9.08 -2.18 17.10
CA ASP A 82 -9.11 -2.30 18.55
C ASP A 82 -8.84 -0.93 19.20
N LYS A 83 -9.72 -0.51 20.10
CA LYS A 83 -9.59 0.74 20.88
C LYS A 83 -9.42 0.50 22.38
N SER A 84 -9.30 -0.76 22.80
CA SER A 84 -9.23 -1.14 24.22
C SER A 84 -7.99 -0.62 24.94
N THR A 85 -6.89 -0.38 24.21
CA THR A 85 -5.60 0.08 24.75
C THR A 85 -5.45 1.61 24.75
N GLY A 86 -6.54 2.37 24.57
CA GLY A 86 -6.55 3.84 24.51
C GLY A 86 -6.03 4.44 23.20
N LEU A 87 -5.23 3.70 22.43
CA LEU A 87 -4.82 4.03 21.07
C LEU A 87 -5.50 3.10 20.05
N PRO A 88 -5.95 3.59 18.88
CA PRO A 88 -6.58 2.76 17.87
C PRO A 88 -5.54 1.89 17.14
N TYR A 89 -5.62 0.58 17.31
CA TYR A 89 -4.83 -0.42 16.59
C TYR A 89 -5.65 -1.03 15.47
N GLY A 90 -5.24 -0.84 14.22
CA GLY A 90 -5.85 -1.52 13.09
C GLY A 90 -5.34 -2.95 12.96
N TYR A 91 -6.20 -3.84 12.47
CA TYR A 91 -5.86 -5.21 12.09
C TYR A 91 -6.39 -5.47 10.69
N LEU A 92 -5.49 -5.65 9.72
CA LEU A 92 -5.78 -5.95 8.33
C LEU A 92 -5.32 -7.37 8.01
N PHE A 93 -6.26 -8.30 7.94
CA PHE A 93 -6.03 -9.69 7.53
C PHE A 93 -6.13 -9.78 6.02
N MET A 94 -5.11 -10.33 5.38
CA MET A 94 -5.03 -10.40 3.92
C MET A 94 -4.27 -11.64 3.45
N GLU A 95 -4.42 -11.94 2.16
CA GLU A 95 -3.69 -13.00 1.47
C GLU A 95 -2.18 -12.82 1.62
N TYR A 96 -1.47 -13.91 1.90
CA TYR A 96 -0.02 -13.93 1.87
C TYR A 96 0.47 -14.29 0.46
N LEU A 97 1.13 -13.35 -0.21
CA LEU A 97 1.79 -13.61 -1.49
C LEU A 97 3.15 -14.25 -1.24
N ARG A 98 3.26 -15.55 -1.52
CA ARG A 98 4.52 -16.29 -1.39
C ARG A 98 5.44 -16.00 -2.58
N GLY A 99 6.59 -15.41 -2.32
CA GLY A 99 7.57 -15.07 -3.34
C GLY A 99 8.81 -14.39 -2.77
N TRP A 100 9.52 -13.66 -3.62
CA TRP A 100 10.72 -12.89 -3.27
C TRP A 100 10.44 -11.41 -3.39
N GLY A 101 10.77 -10.62 -2.37
CA GLY A 101 10.75 -9.17 -2.46
C GLY A 101 11.66 -8.70 -3.60
N LEU A 102 11.20 -7.73 -4.39
CA LEU A 102 12.01 -7.22 -5.52
C LEU A 102 13.27 -6.49 -5.01
N ASP A 103 13.28 -6.05 -3.76
CA ASP A 103 14.41 -5.42 -3.07
C ASP A 103 15.61 -6.37 -2.91
N HIS A 104 15.36 -7.67 -2.88
CA HIS A 104 16.39 -8.71 -2.83
C HIS A 104 16.89 -9.17 -4.21
N LEU A 105 16.33 -8.65 -5.30
CA LEU A 105 16.73 -9.03 -6.66
C LEU A 105 17.80 -8.07 -7.21
N ASP A 106 18.77 -8.64 -7.96
CA ASP A 106 19.71 -7.87 -8.75
C ASP A 106 19.06 -7.47 -10.09
N LEU A 107 18.83 -6.17 -10.27
CA LEU A 107 18.20 -5.62 -11.47
C LEU A 107 19.08 -5.71 -12.73
N ASN A 108 20.39 -5.94 -12.58
CA ASN A 108 21.27 -6.21 -13.73
C ASN A 108 21.04 -7.60 -14.32
N ILE A 109 20.52 -8.53 -13.50
CA ILE A 109 20.15 -9.88 -13.92
C ILE A 109 18.67 -9.89 -14.33
N HIS A 110 17.81 -9.26 -13.53
CA HIS A 110 16.38 -9.18 -13.75
C HIS A 110 16.00 -7.88 -14.49
N THR A 111 16.53 -7.73 -15.70
CA THR A 111 16.34 -6.51 -16.51
C THR A 111 14.90 -6.29 -16.96
N ASP A 112 14.02 -7.30 -16.84
CA ASP A 112 12.60 -7.20 -17.16
C ASP A 112 11.77 -6.48 -16.09
N ILE A 113 12.31 -6.26 -14.88
CA ILE A 113 11.54 -5.68 -13.77
C ILE A 113 11.08 -4.26 -14.06
N ILE A 114 12.00 -3.38 -14.47
CA ILE A 114 11.71 -1.97 -14.74
C ILE A 114 10.56 -1.80 -15.75
N PRO A 115 10.62 -2.39 -16.96
CA PRO A 115 9.54 -2.22 -17.94
C PRO A 115 8.21 -2.81 -17.44
N ARG A 116 8.24 -3.90 -16.64
CA ARG A 116 7.04 -4.50 -16.06
C ARG A 116 6.40 -3.59 -15.01
N VAL A 117 7.18 -3.00 -14.12
CA VAL A 117 6.66 -2.05 -13.12
C VAL A 117 6.11 -0.80 -13.80
N ALA A 118 6.75 -0.32 -14.88
CA ALA A 118 6.20 0.77 -15.69
C ALA A 118 4.82 0.38 -16.29
N SER A 119 4.67 -0.86 -16.80
CA SER A 119 3.38 -1.36 -17.27
C SER A 119 2.33 -1.46 -16.15
N ILE A 120 2.74 -1.76 -14.91
CA ILE A 120 1.85 -1.73 -13.75
C ILE A 120 1.37 -0.28 -13.51
N ILE A 121 2.26 0.71 -13.56
CA ILE A 121 1.88 2.14 -13.43
C ILE A 121 0.86 2.53 -14.50
N SER A 122 1.12 2.22 -15.77
CA SER A 122 0.16 2.49 -16.85
C SER A 122 -1.18 1.78 -16.65
N HIS A 123 -1.15 0.53 -16.18
CA HIS A 123 -2.36 -0.24 -15.89
C HIS A 123 -3.18 0.37 -14.75
N LEU A 124 -2.55 0.71 -13.63
CA LEU A 124 -3.23 1.39 -12.51
C LEU A 124 -3.81 2.75 -12.96
N GLY A 125 -3.04 3.53 -13.72
CA GLY A 125 -3.50 4.81 -14.29
C GLY A 125 -4.63 4.70 -15.32
N SER A 126 -4.94 3.49 -15.82
CA SER A 126 -6.13 3.23 -16.65
C SER A 126 -7.41 3.07 -15.83
N ILE A 127 -7.29 2.76 -14.53
CA ILE A 127 -8.41 2.62 -13.61
C ILE A 127 -8.84 4.03 -13.17
N SER A 128 -9.90 4.54 -13.79
CA SER A 128 -10.56 5.79 -13.40
C SER A 128 -11.86 5.53 -12.65
N SER A 129 -12.18 6.39 -11.68
CA SER A 129 -13.53 6.41 -11.13
C SER A 129 -14.49 7.03 -12.16
N ASN A 130 -15.47 6.26 -12.64
CA ASN A 130 -16.50 6.72 -13.58
C ASN A 130 -17.51 7.69 -12.93
N SER A 131 -17.39 7.93 -11.63
CA SER A 131 -18.29 8.75 -10.81
C SER A 131 -17.46 9.47 -9.75
N GLN A 132 -16.73 10.49 -10.20
CA GLN A 132 -16.13 11.56 -9.39
C GLN A 132 -15.66 11.11 -7.99
N ALA A 133 -14.61 10.29 -7.96
CA ALA A 133 -13.92 10.03 -6.70
C ALA A 133 -13.22 11.33 -6.28
N SER A 134 -13.57 11.88 -5.12
CA SER A 134 -12.78 12.93 -4.49
C SER A 134 -11.31 12.47 -4.40
N PRO A 135 -10.33 13.38 -4.55
CA PRO A 135 -8.94 12.96 -4.50
C PRO A 135 -8.58 12.32 -3.15
N GLY A 136 -7.79 11.24 -3.17
CA GLY A 136 -7.39 10.53 -1.96
C GLY A 136 -7.76 9.04 -1.92
N PRO A 137 -7.62 8.40 -0.74
CA PRO A 137 -7.83 6.96 -0.59
C PRO A 137 -9.29 6.57 -0.78
N VAL A 138 -9.51 5.32 -1.17
CA VAL A 138 -10.86 4.76 -1.32
C VAL A 138 -11.55 4.70 0.05
N GLY A 139 -12.84 5.05 0.06
CA GLY A 139 -13.60 5.18 1.30
C GLY A 139 -13.40 6.52 2.01
N GLY A 140 -12.61 7.44 1.43
CA GLY A 140 -12.34 8.76 1.99
C GLY A 140 -11.34 8.74 3.14
N GLY A 141 -10.69 9.86 3.39
CA GLY A 141 -9.64 9.97 4.40
C GLY A 141 -8.57 10.97 4.00
N LYS A 142 -7.60 11.18 4.88
CA LYS A 142 -6.50 12.10 4.65
C LYS A 142 -5.44 11.40 3.79
N PRO A 143 -5.05 11.94 2.62
CA PRO A 143 -3.89 11.42 1.89
C PRO A 143 -2.64 11.38 2.78
N GLN A 144 -1.88 10.28 2.65
CA GLN A 144 -0.64 9.99 3.36
C GLN A 144 0.48 9.66 2.36
N GLY A 145 1.73 9.78 2.79
CA GLY A 145 2.91 9.46 1.97
C GLY A 145 3.74 10.66 1.55
N TYR A 146 4.75 10.38 0.70
CA TYR A 146 5.88 11.26 0.41
C TYR A 146 5.54 12.62 -0.23
N LEU A 147 4.38 12.75 -0.84
CA LEU A 147 3.95 14.00 -1.49
C LEU A 147 3.38 15.03 -0.50
N TRP A 148 3.10 14.60 0.73
CA TRP A 148 2.40 15.39 1.74
C TRP A 148 3.34 15.72 2.91
N SER A 149 2.81 16.25 4.01
CA SER A 149 3.61 16.45 5.23
C SER A 149 3.79 15.14 6.02
N ASP A 150 4.60 15.15 7.07
CA ASP A 150 4.75 14.01 8.00
C ASP A 150 3.42 13.56 8.66
N TYR A 151 2.41 14.43 8.65
CA TYR A 151 1.06 14.16 9.14
C TYR A 151 0.04 13.92 8.00
N GLY A 152 0.54 13.71 6.78
CA GLY A 152 -0.25 13.68 5.56
C GLY A 152 -0.73 15.08 5.16
N THR A 153 -1.97 15.18 4.72
CA THR A 153 -2.62 16.46 4.39
C THR A 153 -3.25 17.15 5.60
N CYS A 154 -3.35 16.47 6.75
CA CYS A 154 -4.16 16.86 7.92
C CYS A 154 -5.67 17.05 7.66
N THR A 155 -6.12 16.97 6.41
CA THR A 155 -7.50 17.20 5.98
C THR A 155 -7.95 16.19 4.92
N ILE A 156 -9.25 15.96 4.81
CA ILE A 156 -9.84 15.13 3.77
C ILE A 156 -10.16 16.04 2.58
N PHE A 157 -9.74 15.65 1.37
CA PHE A 157 -10.18 16.33 0.16
C PHE A 157 -11.52 15.78 -0.27
N ARG A 158 -12.54 16.64 -0.34
CA ARG A 158 -13.87 16.31 -0.86
C ARG A 158 -13.99 16.66 -2.34
N SER A 159 -13.07 17.46 -2.87
CA SER A 159 -13.00 17.79 -4.29
C SER A 159 -11.58 18.13 -4.76
N ILE A 160 -11.41 18.37 -6.07
CA ILE A 160 -10.14 18.86 -6.62
C ILE A 160 -9.85 20.27 -6.10
N GLU A 161 -10.87 21.10 -5.86
CA GLU A 161 -10.73 22.44 -5.30
C GLU A 161 -10.14 22.43 -3.89
N ASP A 162 -10.50 21.44 -3.06
CA ASP A 162 -9.88 21.25 -1.74
C ASP A 162 -8.38 20.94 -1.87
N MET A 163 -8.02 20.05 -2.82
CA MET A 163 -6.62 19.73 -3.12
C MET A 163 -5.86 20.95 -3.64
N ASN A 164 -6.42 21.69 -4.61
CA ASN A 164 -5.87 22.94 -5.12
C ASN A 164 -5.64 23.93 -3.99
N THR A 165 -6.61 24.11 -3.09
CA THR A 165 -6.49 25.02 -1.94
C THR A 165 -5.31 24.61 -1.05
N TRP A 166 -5.21 23.33 -0.73
CA TRP A 166 -4.14 22.80 0.11
C TRP A 166 -2.75 22.98 -0.52
N LEU A 167 -2.61 22.68 -1.81
CA LEU A 167 -1.37 22.83 -2.58
C LEU A 167 -0.98 24.31 -2.74
N ASN A 168 -1.95 25.17 -3.08
CA ASN A 168 -1.72 26.60 -3.27
C ASN A 168 -1.27 27.32 -2.00
N LYS A 169 -1.68 26.84 -0.83
CA LYS A 169 -1.17 27.35 0.45
C LYS A 169 0.36 27.17 0.59
N ARG A 170 0.92 26.08 0.04
CA ARG A 170 2.38 25.86 0.00
C ARG A 170 3.04 26.72 -1.07
N LEU A 171 2.46 26.74 -2.27
CA LEU A 171 3.01 27.47 -3.41
C LEU A 171 2.98 29.00 -3.23
N ALA A 172 2.08 29.52 -2.41
CA ALA A 172 2.00 30.94 -2.08
C ALA A 172 3.32 31.47 -1.47
N LEU A 173 4.10 30.63 -0.79
CA LEU A 173 5.42 31.00 -0.25
C LEU A 173 6.43 31.35 -1.35
N HIS A 174 6.21 30.87 -2.57
CA HIS A 174 7.04 31.15 -3.73
C HIS A 174 6.33 32.07 -4.75
N GLY A 175 5.17 32.63 -4.40
CA GLY A 175 4.37 33.45 -5.31
C GLY A 175 3.83 32.69 -6.52
N LYS A 176 3.59 31.38 -6.37
CA LYS A 176 3.07 30.51 -7.43
C LYS A 176 1.68 29.95 -7.07
N SER A 177 1.00 29.40 -8.08
CA SER A 177 -0.24 28.66 -7.92
C SER A 177 -0.31 27.46 -8.86
N ILE A 178 -1.21 26.54 -8.55
CA ILE A 178 -1.53 25.33 -9.31
C ILE A 178 -3.04 25.22 -9.45
N ASP A 179 -3.49 24.72 -10.60
CA ASP A 179 -4.87 24.34 -10.84
C ASP A 179 -4.92 22.95 -11.47
N LEU A 180 -5.55 22.01 -10.76
CA LEU A 180 -5.71 20.62 -11.17
C LEU A 180 -7.11 20.30 -11.69
N THR A 181 -8.00 21.29 -11.88
CA THR A 181 -9.39 21.06 -12.31
C THR A 181 -9.50 20.42 -13.69
N SER A 182 -8.53 20.63 -14.57
CA SER A 182 -8.41 19.98 -15.89
C SER A 182 -7.98 18.51 -15.78
N GLN A 183 -7.46 18.07 -14.63
CA GLN A 183 -6.78 16.80 -14.48
C GLN A 183 -7.74 15.68 -14.10
N ARG A 184 -7.67 14.57 -14.84
CA ARG A 184 -8.41 13.36 -14.50
C ARG A 184 -7.76 12.64 -13.32
N LEU A 185 -8.57 12.27 -12.33
CA LEU A 185 -8.13 11.42 -11.23
C LEU A 185 -8.14 9.95 -11.64
N VAL A 186 -7.01 9.29 -11.43
CA VAL A 186 -6.78 7.87 -11.73
C VAL A 186 -6.20 7.18 -10.51
N PHE A 187 -6.28 5.86 -10.47
CA PHE A 187 -5.73 5.10 -9.36
C PHE A 187 -4.20 5.13 -9.39
N CYS A 188 -3.60 5.67 -8.34
CA CYS A 188 -2.15 5.75 -8.12
C CYS A 188 -1.78 4.99 -6.85
N HIS A 189 -0.60 4.38 -6.82
CA HIS A 189 -0.09 3.66 -5.65
C HIS A 189 0.73 4.57 -4.73
N LEU A 190 1.56 5.45 -5.31
CA LEU A 190 2.38 6.46 -4.64
C LEU A 190 3.48 5.94 -3.68
N ASP A 191 3.58 4.63 -3.47
CA ASP A 191 4.70 3.97 -2.79
C ASP A 191 5.24 2.74 -3.56
N LEU A 192 5.64 2.93 -4.82
CA LEU A 192 6.16 1.87 -5.68
C LEU A 192 7.62 1.51 -5.38
N CYS A 193 7.99 1.40 -4.11
CA CYS A 193 9.29 0.88 -3.68
C CYS A 193 9.39 -0.63 -3.98
N ARG A 194 10.61 -1.13 -4.23
CA ARG A 194 10.83 -2.57 -4.47
C ARG A 194 10.42 -3.47 -3.29
N ARG A 195 10.50 -2.97 -2.05
CA ARG A 195 10.04 -3.67 -0.84
C ARG A 195 8.53 -3.97 -0.86
N ASN A 196 7.75 -3.16 -1.56
CA ASN A 196 6.30 -3.30 -1.69
C ASN A 196 5.90 -4.19 -2.88
N MET A 197 6.85 -4.92 -3.46
CA MET A 197 6.60 -5.79 -4.60
C MET A 197 7.22 -7.16 -4.40
N ILE A 198 6.47 -8.20 -4.79
CA ILE A 198 6.84 -9.59 -4.57
C ILE A 198 6.84 -10.29 -5.93
N MET A 199 7.97 -10.89 -6.33
CA MET A 199 8.02 -11.82 -7.45
C MET A 199 7.46 -13.17 -7.02
N LEU A 200 6.33 -13.59 -7.59
CA LEU A 200 5.74 -14.89 -7.33
C LEU A 200 6.47 -16.01 -8.10
N ARG A 201 6.17 -17.26 -7.74
CA ARG A 201 6.80 -18.44 -8.34
C ARG A 201 6.56 -18.57 -9.85
N ASP A 202 5.40 -18.12 -10.32
CA ASP A 202 5.04 -18.06 -11.75
C ASP A 202 5.59 -16.82 -12.46
N ARG A 203 6.48 -16.08 -11.79
CA ARG A 203 7.04 -14.79 -12.20
C ARG A 203 6.04 -13.65 -12.30
N SER A 204 4.78 -13.78 -11.87
CA SER A 204 3.90 -12.62 -11.73
C SER A 204 4.43 -11.69 -10.63
N ILE A 205 4.11 -10.39 -10.73
CA ILE A 205 4.47 -9.41 -9.70
C ILE A 205 3.25 -9.17 -8.83
N GLY A 206 3.43 -9.35 -7.53
CA GLY A 206 2.51 -8.92 -6.49
C GLY A 206 2.83 -7.52 -6.04
N LEU A 207 1.80 -6.70 -5.81
CA LEU A 207 1.91 -5.35 -5.25
C LEU A 207 1.19 -5.28 -3.91
N ILE A 208 1.86 -4.76 -2.89
CA ILE A 208 1.37 -4.67 -1.51
C ILE A 208 1.53 -3.24 -0.96
N ASP A 209 0.98 -3.01 0.23
CA ASP A 209 1.04 -1.75 0.97
C ASP A 209 0.37 -0.55 0.28
N PHE A 210 -0.95 -0.51 0.39
CA PHE A 210 -1.80 0.51 -0.24
C PHE A 210 -2.03 1.74 0.65
N GLY A 211 -1.20 1.96 1.67
CA GLY A 211 -1.40 3.05 2.65
C GLY A 211 -1.33 4.46 2.05
N HIS A 212 -0.61 4.63 0.93
CA HIS A 212 -0.50 5.91 0.21
C HIS A 212 -1.36 5.97 -1.05
N ALA A 213 -2.01 4.86 -1.41
CA ALA A 213 -2.71 4.73 -2.66
C ALA A 213 -4.06 5.48 -2.65
N GLY A 214 -4.55 5.81 -3.84
CA GLY A 214 -5.81 6.53 -3.99
C GLY A 214 -6.01 7.10 -5.39
N PHE A 215 -7.01 7.97 -5.53
CA PHE A 215 -7.30 8.66 -6.78
C PHE A 215 -6.60 10.02 -6.83
N PHE A 216 -5.69 10.18 -7.79
CA PHE A 216 -4.86 11.38 -7.96
C PHE A 216 -4.62 11.66 -9.45
N PRO A 217 -4.17 12.87 -9.84
CA PRO A 217 -3.69 13.10 -11.19
C PRO A 217 -2.53 12.16 -11.53
N ARG A 218 -2.54 11.54 -12.72
CA ARG A 218 -1.60 10.46 -13.07
C ARG A 218 -0.12 10.80 -12.91
N PHE A 219 0.25 12.07 -13.08
CA PHE A 219 1.63 12.52 -12.93
C PHE A 219 2.13 12.48 -11.47
N PHE A 220 1.24 12.37 -10.47
CA PHE A 220 1.61 12.20 -9.07
C PHE A 220 2.43 10.94 -8.85
N GLU A 221 2.17 9.87 -9.60
CA GLU A 221 2.98 8.66 -9.53
C GLU A 221 4.43 8.98 -9.91
N ILE A 222 4.66 9.74 -10.98
CA ILE A 222 5.99 10.16 -11.44
C ILE A 222 6.70 11.01 -10.39
N VAL A 223 6.00 11.97 -9.78
CA VAL A 223 6.55 12.80 -8.70
C VAL A 223 6.95 11.91 -7.52
N SER A 224 6.10 10.97 -7.12
CA SER A 224 6.35 10.11 -5.96
C SER A 224 7.61 9.24 -6.13
N LEU A 225 7.90 8.77 -7.35
CA LEU A 225 9.08 7.97 -7.67
C LEU A 225 10.40 8.66 -7.30
N GLU A 226 10.43 9.99 -7.29
CA GLU A 226 11.62 10.77 -6.93
C GLU A 226 11.95 10.73 -5.44
N TYR A 227 10.95 10.45 -4.61
CA TYR A 227 11.04 10.55 -3.14
C TYR A 227 10.98 9.18 -2.44
N LEU A 228 10.83 8.08 -3.18
CA LEU A 228 10.70 6.72 -2.64
C LEU A 228 11.90 6.24 -1.81
N ASN A 229 13.08 6.18 -2.44
CA ASN A 229 14.31 5.76 -1.79
C ASN A 229 15.53 6.37 -2.51
N PRO A 230 16.25 7.32 -1.87
CA PRO A 230 17.45 7.90 -2.48
C PRO A 230 18.61 6.90 -2.60
N TYR A 231 18.53 5.75 -1.93
CA TYR A 231 19.57 4.72 -1.91
C TYR A 231 19.37 3.58 -2.92
N ASP A 232 18.39 3.70 -3.84
CA ASP A 232 18.14 2.71 -4.88
C ASP A 232 18.16 3.31 -6.32
N PRO A 233 19.28 3.93 -6.73
CA PRO A 233 19.36 4.65 -8.01
C PRO A 233 19.22 3.75 -9.24
N ASN A 234 19.57 2.47 -9.11
CA ASN A 234 19.43 1.47 -10.19
C ASN A 234 17.95 1.12 -10.46
N TYR A 235 17.05 1.48 -9.54
CA TYR A 235 15.62 1.27 -9.68
C TYR A 235 14.88 2.57 -10.01
N THR A 236 15.01 3.59 -9.15
CA THR A 236 14.16 4.79 -9.20
C THR A 236 14.37 5.60 -10.48
N GLY A 237 15.62 5.83 -10.89
CA GLY A 237 15.96 6.56 -12.11
C GLY A 237 15.43 5.88 -13.38
N PRO A 238 15.79 4.60 -13.65
CA PRO A 238 15.29 3.85 -14.79
C PRO A 238 13.77 3.70 -14.81
N LEU A 239 13.14 3.44 -13.65
CA LEU A 239 11.67 3.33 -13.57
C LEU A 239 10.98 4.64 -13.91
N ARG A 240 11.45 5.76 -13.36
CA ARG A 240 10.91 7.08 -13.68
C ARG A 240 11.01 7.35 -15.17
N ALA A 241 12.17 7.11 -15.79
CA ALA A 241 12.35 7.30 -17.22
C ALA A 241 11.37 6.45 -18.05
N ALA A 242 11.23 5.15 -17.70
CA ALA A 242 10.32 4.24 -18.39
C ALA A 242 8.84 4.65 -18.21
N ALA A 243 8.43 5.01 -16.99
CA ALA A 243 7.07 5.42 -16.68
C ALA A 243 6.71 6.76 -17.36
N THR A 244 7.60 7.75 -17.33
CA THR A 244 7.40 9.03 -18.04
C THR A 244 7.26 8.81 -19.54
N GLN A 245 8.06 7.91 -20.14
CA GLN A 245 7.95 7.58 -21.56
C GLN A 245 6.60 6.93 -21.90
N GLN A 246 6.10 6.02 -21.05
CA GLN A 246 4.84 5.31 -21.28
C GLN A 246 3.59 6.19 -21.06
N LEU A 247 3.65 7.14 -20.11
CA LEU A 247 2.50 7.99 -19.83
C LEU A 247 2.27 9.07 -20.89
N HIS A 248 3.26 9.38 -21.74
CA HIS A 248 3.16 10.44 -22.75
C HIS A 248 2.65 11.76 -22.14
N LEU A 249 3.36 12.26 -21.11
CA LEU A 249 2.98 13.49 -20.41
C LEU A 249 3.03 14.70 -21.35
N ASN A 250 1.97 15.52 -21.32
CA ASN A 250 1.91 16.75 -22.09
C ASN A 250 2.69 17.89 -21.39
N GLU A 251 2.84 19.05 -22.06
CA GLU A 251 3.59 20.18 -21.49
C GLU A 251 2.94 20.79 -20.24
N GLU A 252 1.61 20.74 -20.13
CA GLU A 252 0.89 21.16 -18.92
C GLU A 252 1.28 20.27 -17.74
N GLU A 253 1.20 18.95 -17.88
CA GLU A 253 1.56 17.98 -16.85
C GLU A 253 3.03 18.09 -16.42
N LYS A 254 3.95 18.39 -17.35
CA LYS A 254 5.35 18.66 -17.01
C LYS A 254 5.49 19.91 -16.14
N GLY A 255 4.79 20.99 -16.47
CA GLY A 255 4.74 22.19 -15.63
C GLY A 255 4.12 21.93 -14.24
N LEU A 256 3.08 21.08 -14.18
CA LEU A 256 2.47 20.67 -12.90
C LEU A 256 3.42 19.83 -12.03
N ILE A 257 4.24 18.96 -12.64
CA ILE A 257 5.30 18.22 -11.92
C ILE A 257 6.28 19.19 -11.26
N GLU A 258 6.72 20.23 -11.98
CA GLU A 258 7.65 21.22 -11.41
C GLU A 258 7.04 21.95 -10.20
N LEU A 259 5.76 22.31 -10.27
CA LEU A 259 5.04 22.90 -9.13
C LEU A 259 4.93 21.92 -7.96
N MET A 260 4.65 20.65 -8.22
CA MET A 260 4.61 19.63 -7.17
C MET A 260 5.95 19.44 -6.46
N HIS A 261 7.08 19.50 -7.18
CA HIS A 261 8.40 19.48 -6.52
C HIS A 261 8.59 20.64 -5.54
N GLN A 262 8.02 21.81 -5.84
CA GLN A 262 8.05 22.94 -4.91
C GLN A 262 7.18 22.69 -3.69
N VAL A 263 5.99 22.09 -3.87
CA VAL A 263 5.12 21.69 -2.76
C VAL A 263 5.85 20.71 -1.84
N VAL A 264 6.46 19.66 -2.40
CA VAL A 264 7.19 18.65 -1.61
C VAL A 264 8.38 19.29 -0.89
N SER A 265 9.15 20.15 -1.56
CA SER A 265 10.25 20.89 -0.92
C SER A 265 9.78 21.78 0.23
N VAL A 266 8.60 22.38 0.13
CA VAL A 266 8.00 23.18 1.18
C VAL A 266 7.58 22.30 2.36
N ASN A 267 6.95 21.14 2.10
CA ASN A 267 6.55 20.20 3.15
C ASN A 267 7.76 19.64 3.92
N LEU A 268 8.89 19.39 3.25
CA LEU A 268 10.14 18.94 3.89
C LEU A 268 10.78 20.02 4.79
N ARG A 269 10.51 21.30 4.51
CA ARG A 269 11.08 22.43 5.25
C ARG A 269 10.19 22.91 6.38
N PHE A 270 8.87 22.82 6.21
CA PHE A 270 7.88 23.37 7.13
C PHE A 270 6.91 22.27 7.57
N ILE A 271 7.03 21.86 8.84
CA ILE A 271 6.19 20.82 9.44
C ILE A 271 4.78 21.36 9.76
N HIS A 272 4.66 22.67 10.01
CA HIS A 272 3.41 23.30 10.41
C HIS A 272 3.03 24.50 9.53
N PHE A 273 1.75 24.57 9.19
CA PHE A 273 1.10 25.64 8.45
C PHE A 273 -0.07 26.20 9.27
N SER A 274 -0.24 27.52 9.23
CA SER A 274 -1.31 28.21 9.96
C SER A 274 -2.70 27.71 9.56
N GLY A 275 -3.56 27.41 10.53
CA GLY A 275 -4.93 26.93 10.28
C GLY A 275 -5.04 25.45 9.88
N GLU A 276 -3.94 24.68 9.93
CA GLU A 276 -4.02 23.22 9.88
C GLU A 276 -4.03 22.62 11.29
N GLU A 277 -4.98 21.73 11.53
CA GLU A 277 -5.03 20.94 12.75
C GLU A 277 -4.16 19.69 12.58
N TYR A 278 -2.96 19.77 13.15
CA TYR A 278 -2.07 18.64 13.31
C TYR A 278 -2.58 17.79 14.47
N ALA A 279 -3.64 17.03 14.23
CA ALA A 279 -3.95 15.91 15.10
C ALA A 279 -2.80 14.92 14.96
N HIS A 280 -1.98 14.80 16.01
CA HIS A 280 -1.20 13.57 16.21
C HIS A 280 -2.16 12.39 16.03
N THR A 281 -1.70 11.26 15.49
CA THR A 281 -2.48 10.08 15.04
C THR A 281 -3.37 9.40 16.11
N HIS A 282 -3.66 10.09 17.20
CA HIS A 282 -4.46 9.71 18.36
C HIS A 282 -5.96 10.04 18.21
N SER A 283 -6.40 10.73 17.15
CA SER A 283 -7.83 10.92 16.89
C SER A 283 -8.40 9.74 16.11
N PRO A 284 -9.52 9.13 16.56
CA PRO A 284 -10.16 8.03 15.83
C PRO A 284 -10.62 8.52 14.44
N PRO A 285 -10.49 7.70 13.38
CA PRO A 285 -11.00 8.07 12.07
C PRO A 285 -12.50 8.32 12.14
N GLU A 286 -12.94 9.36 11.43
CA GLU A 286 -14.35 9.68 11.26
C GLU A 286 -15.06 8.47 10.63
N VAL A 287 -16.10 7.97 11.30
CA VAL A 287 -16.82 6.76 10.89
C VAL A 287 -17.67 7.11 9.67
N ILE A 288 -17.22 6.69 8.50
CA ILE A 288 -18.08 6.65 7.31
C ILE A 288 -18.78 5.29 7.32
N PRO A 289 -20.11 5.22 7.55
CA PRO A 289 -20.80 3.95 7.55
C PRO A 289 -20.76 3.30 6.16
N PRO A 290 -20.56 1.97 6.07
CA PRO A 290 -20.62 1.28 4.79
C PRO A 290 -22.02 1.42 4.17
N PRO A 291 -22.14 1.57 2.84
CA PRO A 291 -23.43 1.58 2.20
C PRO A 291 -24.08 0.19 2.40
N ASN A 292 -25.15 0.14 3.19
CA ASN A 292 -26.03 -1.02 3.48
C ASN A 292 -25.70 -1.96 4.66
N ALA A 293 -25.27 -1.46 5.82
CA ALA A 293 -25.35 -2.25 7.05
C ALA A 293 -26.74 -2.16 7.71
N LYS A 294 -27.52 -3.25 7.72
CA LYS A 294 -28.68 -3.38 8.64
C LYS A 294 -28.17 -3.53 10.08
N PRO A 295 -28.87 -2.99 11.09
CA PRO A 295 -28.44 -3.09 12.48
C PRO A 295 -28.43 -4.57 12.95
N PRO A 296 -27.44 -4.98 13.76
CA PRO A 296 -27.36 -6.34 14.28
C PRO A 296 -28.45 -6.61 15.32
N THR A 297 -29.09 -7.76 15.22
CA THR A 297 -30.02 -8.31 16.23
C THR A 297 -29.25 -8.73 17.49
N PRO A 298 -29.80 -8.51 18.70
CA PRO A 298 -29.10 -8.82 19.95
C PRO A 298 -28.93 -10.34 20.15
N PRO A 299 -27.81 -10.79 20.77
CA PRO A 299 -27.54 -12.20 20.98
C PRO A 299 -28.43 -12.81 22.09
N ARG A 300 -28.79 -14.09 21.89
CA ARG A 300 -29.54 -14.92 22.84
C ARG A 300 -28.64 -15.37 24.01
N PRO A 301 -29.15 -15.47 25.25
CA PRO A 301 -28.34 -15.83 26.42
C PRO A 301 -27.76 -17.27 26.34
N PRO A 302 -26.59 -17.51 26.97
CA PRO A 302 -25.89 -18.78 26.90
C PRO A 302 -26.51 -19.87 27.80
N THR A 303 -26.46 -21.12 27.33
CA THR A 303 -26.76 -22.32 28.11
C THR A 303 -25.50 -22.88 28.79
N PRO A 304 -25.61 -23.62 29.91
CA PRO A 304 -24.48 -23.93 30.79
C PRO A 304 -23.53 -25.00 30.23
N SER A 305 -22.24 -24.81 30.48
CA SER A 305 -21.11 -25.66 30.07
C SER A 305 -20.99 -26.96 30.89
N SER A 306 -20.59 -28.06 30.24
CA SER A 306 -20.00 -29.24 30.90
C SER A 306 -18.47 -29.20 30.80
N SER A 307 -17.84 -29.56 31.92
CA SER A 307 -16.39 -29.52 32.16
C SER A 307 -15.62 -30.63 31.45
N ARG A 308 -14.46 -30.30 30.87
CA ARG A 308 -13.40 -31.28 30.56
C ARG A 308 -12.03 -30.71 30.91
N SER A 309 -11.21 -31.57 31.52
CA SER A 309 -9.88 -31.31 32.06
C SER A 309 -8.81 -31.03 30.98
N PRO A 310 -7.72 -30.31 31.31
CA PRO A 310 -6.72 -29.86 30.34
C PRO A 310 -5.75 -30.97 29.90
N PRO A 311 -5.19 -30.88 28.67
CA PRO A 311 -4.18 -31.81 28.17
C PRO A 311 -2.75 -31.48 28.68
N PRO A 312 -1.80 -32.43 28.62
CA PRO A 312 -0.46 -32.27 29.15
C PRO A 312 0.45 -31.39 28.26
N PRO A 313 1.57 -30.86 28.81
CA PRO A 313 2.41 -29.87 28.15
C PRO A 313 3.29 -30.47 27.02
N PRO A 314 3.61 -29.68 25.97
CA PRO A 314 4.48 -30.10 24.87
C PRO A 314 5.97 -30.06 25.25
N PRO A 315 6.84 -30.81 24.53
CA PRO A 315 8.28 -30.86 24.79
C PRO A 315 8.99 -29.56 24.39
N PRO A 316 10.21 -29.31 24.93
CA PRO A 316 10.91 -28.03 24.75
C PRO A 316 11.39 -27.81 23.30
N PRO A 317 11.52 -26.53 22.87
CA PRO A 317 11.80 -26.16 21.49
C PRO A 317 13.25 -26.47 21.10
N LYS A 318 13.43 -27.04 19.91
CA LYS A 318 14.72 -27.00 19.21
C LYS A 318 14.86 -25.61 18.58
N SER A 319 15.89 -24.88 19.00
CA SER A 319 16.31 -23.66 18.33
C SER A 319 16.89 -24.00 16.95
N ASP A 320 16.98 -22.95 16.15
CA ASP A 320 17.65 -22.82 14.86
C ASP A 320 16.74 -23.04 13.66
N ARG A 321 16.47 -21.93 12.96
CA ARG A 321 16.55 -21.90 11.50
C ARG A 321 16.72 -20.49 10.95
N GLN A 322 17.87 -20.33 10.31
CA GLN A 322 18.16 -19.43 9.19
C GLN A 322 17.03 -19.40 8.14
N PRO A 323 16.99 -18.36 7.29
CA PRO A 323 16.09 -18.30 6.13
C PRO A 323 16.20 -19.58 5.28
N PRO A 324 15.13 -20.00 4.59
CA PRO A 324 15.12 -21.25 3.83
C PRO A 324 16.20 -21.24 2.74
N THR A 325 17.32 -21.89 3.04
CA THR A 325 18.33 -22.33 2.09
C THR A 325 17.75 -23.49 1.26
N SER A 326 16.96 -23.19 0.23
CA SER A 326 16.75 -24.14 -0.90
C SER A 326 15.98 -23.61 -2.12
N ILE A 327 15.64 -22.32 -2.22
CA ILE A 327 14.98 -21.82 -3.45
C ILE A 327 15.82 -20.71 -4.05
N THR A 328 16.64 -21.08 -5.04
CA THR A 328 17.22 -20.12 -5.98
C THR A 328 16.11 -19.28 -6.61
N PRO A 329 16.26 -17.95 -6.71
CA PRO A 329 15.30 -17.12 -7.43
C PRO A 329 15.12 -17.65 -8.86
N PRO A 330 13.93 -17.47 -9.47
CA PRO A 330 13.66 -17.99 -10.80
C PRO A 330 14.68 -17.43 -11.80
N PRO A 331 15.21 -18.25 -12.73
CA PRO A 331 16.20 -17.79 -13.69
C PRO A 331 15.63 -16.63 -14.53
N PRO A 332 16.48 -15.69 -15.00
CA PRO A 332 16.05 -14.57 -15.85
C PRO A 332 15.31 -15.07 -17.10
N PRO A 333 14.47 -14.23 -17.73
CA PRO A 333 13.78 -14.64 -18.95
C PRO A 333 14.85 -14.95 -20.02
N PRO A 334 14.57 -15.87 -20.97
CA PRO A 334 15.50 -16.16 -22.05
C PRO A 334 15.84 -14.85 -22.78
N ALA A 335 17.12 -14.60 -23.02
CA ALA A 335 17.54 -13.47 -23.82
C ALA A 335 16.77 -13.52 -25.15
N GLN A 336 15.99 -12.48 -25.47
CA GLN A 336 15.46 -12.33 -26.81
C GLN A 336 16.67 -12.23 -27.73
N LEU A 337 16.92 -13.29 -28.53
CA LEU A 337 17.88 -13.21 -29.61
C LEU A 337 17.48 -12.02 -30.46
N ARG A 338 18.27 -10.94 -30.38
CA ARG A 338 18.25 -9.92 -31.41
C ARG A 338 18.64 -10.66 -32.69
N SER A 339 17.65 -10.94 -33.54
CA SER A 339 17.88 -11.35 -34.92
C SER A 339 18.58 -10.18 -35.60
N SER A 340 19.90 -10.19 -35.52
CA SER A 340 20.76 -9.43 -36.41
C SER A 340 20.65 -10.07 -37.80
N ILE A 341 19.56 -9.78 -38.50
CA ILE A 341 19.57 -9.94 -39.95
C ILE A 341 20.24 -8.69 -40.51
N GLY A 342 21.56 -8.78 -40.60
CA GLY A 342 22.46 -7.81 -41.20
C GLY A 342 23.51 -8.51 -42.06
N GLN A 343 23.15 -8.71 -43.33
CA GLN A 343 23.98 -8.73 -44.55
C GLN A 343 25.07 -9.79 -44.80
N ARG A 344 24.93 -10.47 -45.95
CA ARG A 344 25.83 -10.53 -47.13
C ARG A 344 25.14 -11.46 -48.16
N ALA A 345 25.00 -11.19 -49.46
CA ALA A 345 25.85 -10.45 -50.40
C ALA A 345 25.06 -9.47 -51.28
#